data_AF-A0A524EAI6-F1
#
_entry.id   AF-A0A524EAI6-F1
#
_cell.length_a   1.000
_cell.length_b   1.000
_cell.length_c   1.000
_cell.angle_alpha   90.00
_cell.angle_beta   90.00
_cell.angle_gamma   90.00
#
_symmetry.space_group_name_H-M   'P 1'
#
loop_
_entity.id
_entity.type
_entity.pdbx_description
1 polymer ?
#
loop_
_entity_poly.entity_id
_entity_poly.type
_entity_poly.pdbx_seq_one_letter_code
_entity_poly.pdbx_strand_id
1 'polypeptide(L)'
;MNDSEIDESIPRYKRGYEWFSYLGHEQLRGRPWRRLGIFSFYDAPYAESDLLYLSPKQVMLTMASLSKKKESGLVFVVDSLEKAEMGLSTPKGFSQFMELFDESFPGAEKFYFGPKDSDRDWLHEYQTFRIPLAWLITRPNIFAEVLSDASPVGEDIGPADASFEDFHGMNDVLVEKLGPPSLTEEVMGKIKSTEASEYAGEAVGLMTVFISPTTAVSRGVKYLGKFMGLLKDRRKQEVKEVYEEWEDRVKKGYSIEKLRKFFDEDPDYKSGIQEAVEAFKPVLLITETRGTLYDLFLPLILQHLVEEVGYLPPHLRRKRAPAPEEEETAEADWDTDSLRYESMDSGQIGHIEVESDENREDLVMKTDIEVSEDEFEGKPETILFIDAATHLSKFNRSFEFALNIPEKYPNMSVAASFYTNREKISDALTQGVREYMSERALVFDLHPDLFDLTTSNVPITRKAWLMGRLQEMEKMKDEGGCGFLEYYEPDRHKWKLHIIKKPEKGVLGEIMSWFRKKS
;
A
#
# COMPACT_ATOMS: atom_id res chain seq x y z
N MET A 1 1.80 -50.59 4.87
CA MET A 1 1.64 -49.16 4.55
C MET A 1 0.92 -48.57 5.73
N ASN A 2 1.65 -47.89 6.60
CA ASN A 2 1.05 -47.23 7.76
C ASN A 2 0.33 -45.99 7.25
N ASP A 3 -0.95 -45.86 7.57
CA ASP A 3 -1.66 -44.59 7.55
C ASP A 3 -0.84 -43.62 8.41
N SER A 4 -0.14 -42.69 7.76
CA SER A 4 0.47 -41.57 8.46
C SER A 4 -0.67 -40.68 8.92
N GLU A 5 -1.09 -40.89 10.16
CA GLU A 5 -1.95 -39.96 10.89
C GLU A 5 -1.38 -38.55 10.70
N ILE A 6 -2.26 -37.63 10.30
CA ILE A 6 -1.93 -36.21 10.35
C ILE A 6 -1.56 -35.94 11.80
N ASP A 7 -0.41 -35.32 12.04
CA ASP A 7 -0.09 -34.82 13.36
C ASP A 7 -1.05 -33.65 13.67
N GLU A 8 -2.23 -33.98 14.20
CA GLU A 8 -3.27 -33.03 14.60
C GLU A 8 -2.78 -32.07 15.70
N SER A 9 -1.58 -32.30 16.26
CA SER A 9 -0.94 -31.36 17.18
C SER A 9 -0.51 -30.05 16.53
N ILE A 10 -0.30 -30.00 15.21
CA ILE A 10 0.14 -28.78 14.52
C ILE A 10 -1.07 -27.93 14.08
N PRO A 11 -1.18 -26.67 14.53
CA PRO A 11 -2.27 -25.79 14.13
C PRO A 11 -2.39 -25.63 12.61
N ARG A 12 -3.62 -25.60 12.08
CA ARG A 12 -3.88 -25.42 10.62
C ARG A 12 -3.24 -24.15 10.03
N TYR A 13 -3.03 -23.12 10.86
CA TYR A 13 -2.33 -21.90 10.50
C TYR A 13 -0.86 -22.20 10.19
N LYS A 14 -0.12 -22.80 11.12
CA LYS A 14 1.29 -23.19 10.93
C LYS A 14 1.46 -24.08 9.68
N ARG A 15 0.56 -25.05 9.48
CA ARG A 15 0.55 -25.89 8.28
C ARG A 15 0.43 -25.08 6.98
N GLY A 16 -0.44 -24.06 6.94
CA GLY A 16 -0.56 -23.19 5.76
C GLY A 16 0.69 -22.37 5.47
N TYR A 17 1.36 -21.87 6.51
CA TYR A 17 2.64 -21.18 6.36
C TYR A 17 3.75 -22.11 5.86
N GLU A 18 3.90 -23.30 6.45
CA GLU A 18 4.92 -24.27 6.04
C GLU A 18 4.71 -24.72 4.60
N TRP A 19 3.45 -24.97 4.22
CA TRP A 19 3.10 -25.38 2.86
C TRP A 19 3.42 -24.30 1.84
N PHE A 20 3.01 -23.05 2.10
CA PHE A 20 3.31 -21.95 1.19
C PHE A 20 4.82 -21.65 1.16
N SER A 21 5.52 -21.79 2.29
CA SER A 21 6.98 -21.64 2.37
C SER A 21 7.72 -22.67 1.54
N TYR A 22 7.25 -23.92 1.51
CA TYR A 22 7.78 -24.95 0.62
C TYR A 22 7.66 -24.52 -0.85
N LEU A 23 6.46 -24.11 -1.28
CA LEU A 23 6.24 -23.63 -2.65
C LEU A 23 7.12 -22.41 -2.96
N GLY A 24 7.21 -21.48 -2.02
CA GLY A 24 8.02 -20.27 -2.14
C GLY A 24 9.51 -20.57 -2.34
N HIS A 25 10.07 -21.51 -1.58
CA HIS A 25 11.46 -21.93 -1.72
C HIS A 25 11.75 -22.64 -3.03
N GLU A 26 10.83 -23.48 -3.50
CA GLU A 26 11.00 -24.26 -4.74
C GLU A 26 10.77 -23.42 -6.01
N GLN A 27 9.81 -22.51 -6.00
CA GLN A 27 9.28 -21.88 -7.23
C GLN A 27 9.45 -20.37 -7.30
N LEU A 28 9.50 -19.67 -6.15
CA LEU A 28 9.48 -18.20 -6.08
C LEU A 28 10.83 -17.58 -5.71
N ARG A 29 11.80 -18.37 -5.27
CA ARG A 29 13.14 -17.91 -4.85
C ARG A 29 13.97 -17.39 -6.04
N GLY A 30 14.87 -16.45 -5.76
CA GLY A 30 15.87 -15.99 -6.73
C GLY A 30 15.33 -15.02 -7.78
N ARG A 31 14.15 -14.45 -7.54
CA ARG A 31 13.52 -13.46 -8.42
C ARG A 31 13.47 -12.12 -7.70
N PRO A 32 14.46 -11.23 -7.91
CA PRO A 32 14.50 -9.93 -7.25
C PRO A 32 13.34 -9.04 -7.73
N TRP A 33 12.93 -8.10 -6.89
CA TRP A 33 11.87 -7.14 -7.16
C TRP A 33 12.11 -5.89 -6.33
N ARG A 34 11.69 -4.72 -6.84
CA ARG A 34 11.58 -3.50 -6.04
C ARG A 34 10.13 -3.28 -5.61
N ARG A 35 9.19 -3.78 -6.41
CA ARG A 35 7.75 -3.86 -6.08
C ARG A 35 7.23 -5.28 -6.10
N LEU A 36 6.49 -5.62 -5.05
CA LEU A 36 5.73 -6.87 -4.98
C LEU A 36 4.28 -6.59 -4.59
N GLY A 37 3.35 -6.76 -5.53
CA GLY A 37 1.93 -6.74 -5.23
C GLY A 37 1.41 -8.10 -4.80
N ILE A 38 0.61 -8.16 -3.75
CA ILE A 38 -0.09 -9.38 -3.32
C ILE A 38 -1.59 -9.08 -3.37
N PHE A 39 -2.31 -9.66 -4.32
CA PHE A 39 -3.68 -9.29 -4.63
C PHE A 39 -4.68 -10.38 -4.29
N SER A 40 -5.80 -9.92 -3.72
CA SER A 40 -6.96 -10.72 -3.41
C SER A 40 -8.24 -9.94 -3.70
N PHE A 41 -9.37 -10.64 -3.77
CA PHE A 41 -10.66 -10.00 -3.86
C PHE A 41 -11.10 -9.53 -2.48
N TYR A 42 -11.23 -10.43 -1.50
CA TYR A 42 -11.65 -10.10 -0.14
C TYR A 42 -10.49 -9.92 0.84
N ASP A 43 -10.69 -9.12 1.87
CA ASP A 43 -9.86 -9.11 3.10
C ASP A 43 -10.16 -10.38 3.92
N ALA A 44 -9.66 -11.52 3.42
CA ALA A 44 -9.99 -12.87 3.87
C ALA A 44 -8.81 -13.83 3.60
N PRO A 45 -8.76 -15.00 4.25
CA PRO A 45 -7.79 -16.03 3.89
C PRO A 45 -7.91 -16.46 2.42
N TYR A 46 -6.77 -16.73 1.78
CA TYR A 46 -6.67 -17.27 0.43
C TYR A 46 -7.08 -18.73 0.37
N ALA A 47 -6.86 -19.47 1.46
CA ALA A 47 -7.28 -20.85 1.62
C ALA A 47 -7.81 -21.07 3.04
N GLU A 48 -8.98 -21.68 3.18
CA GLU A 48 -9.56 -22.02 4.47
C GLU A 48 -10.22 -23.41 4.42
N SER A 49 -9.75 -24.31 5.27
CA SER A 49 -10.33 -25.63 5.53
C SER A 49 -9.96 -26.11 6.94
N ASP A 50 -10.42 -27.30 7.32
CA ASP A 50 -10.00 -27.94 8.58
C ASP A 50 -8.49 -28.25 8.61
N LEU A 51 -7.87 -28.40 7.45
CA LEU A 51 -6.47 -28.81 7.31
C LEU A 51 -5.52 -27.65 7.02
N LEU A 52 -6.00 -26.60 6.37
CA LEU A 52 -5.17 -25.53 5.81
C LEU A 52 -5.81 -24.17 6.08
N TYR A 53 -5.01 -23.23 6.57
CA TYR A 53 -5.36 -21.82 6.62
C TYR A 53 -4.20 -21.00 6.06
N LEU A 54 -4.43 -20.25 4.98
CA LEU A 54 -3.44 -19.40 4.34
C LEU A 54 -3.95 -17.96 4.24
N SER A 55 -3.32 -17.05 4.98
CA SER A 55 -3.65 -15.62 5.01
C SER A 55 -2.66 -14.78 4.20
N PRO A 56 -3.03 -13.54 3.84
CA PRO A 56 -2.10 -12.55 3.29
C PRO A 56 -0.83 -12.40 4.12
N LYS A 57 -0.95 -12.37 5.45
CA LYS A 57 0.18 -12.19 6.38
C LYS A 57 1.16 -13.36 6.33
N GLN A 58 0.66 -14.60 6.18
CA GLN A 58 1.53 -15.78 6.02
C GLN A 58 2.28 -15.75 4.69
N VAL A 59 1.61 -15.34 3.60
CA VAL A 59 2.26 -15.14 2.30
C VAL A 59 3.34 -14.05 2.39
N MET A 60 3.02 -12.91 3.01
CA MET A 60 3.99 -11.83 3.25
C MET A 60 5.19 -12.31 4.08
N LEU A 61 4.95 -13.07 5.14
CA LEU A 61 6.00 -13.65 5.99
C LEU A 61 6.95 -14.55 5.19
N THR A 62 6.40 -15.45 4.36
CA THR A 62 7.18 -16.30 3.47
C THR A 62 7.98 -15.47 2.46
N MET A 63 7.35 -14.50 1.80
CA MET A 63 8.03 -13.67 0.80
C MET A 63 9.15 -12.83 1.43
N ALA A 64 8.95 -12.33 2.65
CA ALA A 64 9.99 -11.64 3.40
C ALA A 64 11.14 -12.57 3.76
N SER A 65 10.87 -13.78 4.22
CA SER A 65 11.87 -14.83 4.49
C SER A 65 12.71 -15.14 3.25
N LEU A 66 12.08 -15.21 2.06
CA LEU A 66 12.77 -15.47 0.81
C LEU A 66 13.63 -14.29 0.33
N SER A 67 13.23 -13.06 0.65
CA SER A 67 13.90 -11.83 0.19
C SER A 67 14.93 -11.29 1.19
N LYS A 68 14.81 -11.60 2.49
CA LYS A 68 15.69 -11.09 3.55
C LYS A 68 17.12 -11.57 3.34
N LYS A 69 18.03 -10.64 3.07
CA LYS A 69 19.49 -10.85 3.12
C LYS A 69 20.02 -10.56 4.52
N LYS A 70 21.21 -11.08 4.84
CA LYS A 70 21.87 -10.85 6.13
C LYS A 70 22.03 -9.35 6.44
N GLU A 71 22.43 -8.57 5.43
CA GLU A 71 22.73 -7.13 5.53
C GLU A 71 21.62 -6.25 4.93
N SER A 72 20.37 -6.69 5.03
CA SER A 72 19.21 -5.88 4.63
C SER A 72 18.31 -5.59 5.81
N GLY A 73 17.74 -4.39 5.88
CA GLY A 73 16.63 -4.06 6.77
C GLY A 73 15.36 -4.77 6.35
N LEU A 74 14.48 -5.04 7.31
CA LEU A 74 13.15 -5.60 7.04
C LEU A 74 12.16 -4.98 8.00
N VAL A 75 11.11 -4.37 7.46
CA VAL A 75 10.06 -3.72 8.24
C VAL A 75 8.71 -4.26 7.78
N PHE A 76 7.92 -4.74 8.72
CA PHE A 76 6.53 -5.11 8.52
C PHE A 76 5.62 -4.08 9.17
N VAL A 77 4.68 -3.54 8.40
CA VAL A 77 3.56 -2.76 8.91
C VAL A 77 2.31 -3.62 8.75
N VAL A 78 1.82 -4.17 9.87
CA VAL A 78 0.68 -5.09 9.87
C VAL A 78 -0.56 -4.44 10.47
N ASP A 79 -1.71 -4.71 9.85
CA ASP A 79 -3.00 -4.26 10.36
C ASP A 79 -3.54 -5.28 11.37
N SER A 80 -3.81 -4.80 12.59
CA SER A 80 -4.34 -5.64 13.67
C SER A 80 -5.86 -5.84 13.61
N LEU A 81 -6.60 -5.07 12.80
CA LEU A 81 -8.07 -5.02 12.82
C LEU A 81 -8.74 -5.90 11.75
N GLU A 82 -8.01 -6.88 11.23
CA GLU A 82 -8.57 -7.96 10.42
C GLU A 82 -9.52 -8.82 11.26
N LYS A 83 -10.76 -9.00 10.79
CA LYS A 83 -11.85 -9.66 11.54
C LYS A 83 -11.96 -11.18 11.31
N ALA A 84 -11.05 -11.77 10.53
CA ALA A 84 -11.06 -13.20 10.24
C ALA A 84 -10.76 -14.04 11.52
N GLU A 85 -11.13 -15.32 11.53
CA GLU A 85 -10.97 -16.21 12.69
C GLU A 85 -9.53 -16.25 13.22
N MET A 86 -8.55 -16.17 12.32
CA MET A 86 -7.12 -16.17 12.66
C MET A 86 -6.47 -14.80 12.42
N GLY A 87 -7.29 -13.74 12.37
CA GLY A 87 -6.80 -12.36 12.31
C GLY A 87 -6.12 -11.95 13.61
N LEU A 88 -5.25 -10.93 13.53
CA LEU A 88 -4.52 -10.39 14.68
C LEU A 88 -5.43 -9.72 15.73
N SER A 89 -6.68 -9.43 15.38
CA SER A 89 -7.70 -8.91 16.29
C SER A 89 -8.20 -9.95 17.28
N THR A 90 -7.79 -11.22 17.14
CA THR A 90 -8.11 -12.32 18.04
C THR A 90 -6.86 -12.78 18.78
N PRO A 91 -6.94 -13.18 20.07
CA PRO A 91 -5.78 -13.67 20.82
C PRO A 91 -5.10 -14.88 20.15
N LYS A 92 -5.91 -15.81 19.62
CA LYS A 92 -5.44 -17.04 18.96
C LYS A 92 -4.74 -16.76 17.64
N GLY A 93 -5.32 -15.90 16.80
CA GLY A 93 -4.70 -15.49 15.54
C GLY A 93 -3.40 -14.72 15.78
N PHE A 94 -3.42 -13.81 16.75
CA PHE A 94 -2.24 -13.07 17.19
C PHE A 94 -1.12 -14.00 17.66
N SER A 95 -1.38 -14.90 18.62
CA SER A 95 -0.36 -15.78 19.17
C SER A 95 0.28 -16.68 18.11
N GLN A 96 -0.52 -17.21 17.18
CA GLN A 96 0.00 -18.05 16.09
C GLN A 96 0.80 -17.27 15.06
N PHE A 97 0.40 -16.03 14.74
CA PHE A 97 1.22 -15.16 13.89
C PHE A 97 2.55 -14.82 14.57
N MET A 98 2.54 -14.47 15.85
CA MET A 98 3.75 -14.13 16.60
C MET A 98 4.71 -15.33 16.70
N GLU A 99 4.19 -16.54 16.92
CA GLU A 99 5.00 -17.77 16.90
C GLU A 99 5.74 -17.91 15.56
N LEU A 100 5.03 -17.82 14.44
CA LEU A 100 5.63 -17.95 13.10
C LEU A 100 6.61 -16.81 12.80
N PHE A 101 6.29 -15.59 13.23
CA PHE A 101 7.13 -14.42 13.03
C PHE A 101 8.45 -14.55 13.80
N ASP A 102 8.39 -14.95 15.08
CA ASP A 102 9.57 -15.13 15.93
C ASP A 102 10.42 -16.33 15.50
N GLU A 103 9.80 -17.41 15.02
CA GLU A 103 10.51 -18.55 14.41
C GLU A 103 11.24 -18.13 13.12
N SER A 104 10.61 -17.30 12.30
CA SER A 104 11.18 -16.84 11.02
C SER A 104 12.24 -15.76 11.20
N PHE A 105 12.09 -14.93 12.23
CA PHE A 105 12.93 -13.76 12.51
C PHE A 105 13.31 -13.67 13.99
N PRO A 106 14.20 -14.55 14.49
CA PRO A 106 14.68 -14.49 15.86
C PRO A 106 15.35 -13.14 16.15
N GLY A 107 15.00 -12.51 17.27
CA GLY A 107 15.55 -11.21 17.68
C GLY A 107 14.94 -10.01 16.98
N ALA A 108 13.78 -10.17 16.32
CA ALA A 108 13.03 -9.07 15.75
C ALA A 108 12.46 -8.12 16.82
N GLU A 109 12.58 -6.83 16.56
CA GLU A 109 12.01 -5.77 17.41
C GLU A 109 10.54 -5.53 17.05
N LYS A 110 9.71 -5.25 18.06
CA LYS A 110 8.25 -5.20 17.91
C LYS A 110 7.71 -3.91 18.52
N PHE A 111 6.90 -3.23 17.73
CA PHE A 111 6.31 -1.94 18.06
C PHE A 111 4.80 -1.96 17.83
N TYR A 112 4.11 -1.11 18.57
CA TYR A 112 2.67 -0.93 18.47
C TYR A 112 2.36 0.55 18.19
N PHE A 113 1.44 0.79 17.26
CA PHE A 113 0.89 2.11 16.97
C PHE A 113 -0.64 2.09 17.06
N GLY A 114 -1.17 2.78 18.07
CA GLY A 114 -2.59 2.78 18.37
C GLY A 114 -2.88 3.45 19.72
N PRO A 115 -4.16 3.59 20.09
CA PRO A 115 -4.56 4.32 21.29
C PRO A 115 -4.39 3.53 22.60
N LYS A 116 -4.10 2.22 22.56
CA LYS A 116 -4.07 1.32 23.73
C LYS A 116 -5.32 1.34 24.60
N ASP A 117 -6.47 1.61 23.99
CA ASP A 117 -7.76 1.79 24.67
C ASP A 117 -8.77 0.68 24.38
N SER A 118 -8.40 -0.29 23.54
CA SER A 118 -9.23 -1.44 23.23
C SER A 118 -9.15 -2.53 24.30
N ASP A 119 -10.03 -3.51 24.21
CA ASP A 119 -10.00 -4.74 25.00
C ASP A 119 -8.92 -5.73 24.55
N ARG A 120 -8.06 -5.35 23.59
CA ARG A 120 -6.99 -6.17 23.02
C ARG A 120 -5.67 -5.96 23.74
N ASP A 121 -5.67 -6.22 25.04
CA ASP A 121 -4.50 -6.06 25.92
C ASP A 121 -3.23 -6.76 25.40
N TRP A 122 -3.35 -7.91 24.74
CA TRP A 122 -2.22 -8.62 24.11
C TRP A 122 -1.50 -7.83 23.01
N LEU A 123 -2.16 -6.87 22.35
CA LEU A 123 -1.50 -5.97 21.39
C LEU A 123 -0.72 -4.86 22.10
N HIS A 124 -1.11 -4.52 23.33
CA HIS A 124 -0.62 -3.36 24.05
C HIS A 124 0.68 -3.62 24.81
N GLU A 125 1.17 -4.86 24.83
CA GLU A 125 2.40 -5.27 25.51
C GLU A 125 3.67 -4.68 24.88
N TYR A 126 3.62 -4.30 23.59
CA TYR A 126 4.78 -3.80 22.86
C TYR A 126 5.07 -2.32 23.08
N GLN A 127 6.32 -1.96 22.79
CA GLN A 127 6.78 -0.57 22.81
C GLN A 127 5.89 0.28 21.90
N THR A 128 5.45 1.42 22.41
CA THR A 128 4.60 2.34 21.63
C THR A 128 5.48 3.14 20.69
N PHE A 129 5.22 3.00 19.40
CA PHE A 129 5.76 3.91 18.39
C PHE A 129 4.93 5.19 18.41
N ARG A 130 5.61 6.33 18.34
CA ARG A 130 4.99 7.66 18.23
C ARG A 130 5.70 8.45 17.15
N ILE A 131 4.97 9.38 16.56
CA ILE A 131 5.53 10.33 15.60
C ILE A 131 6.02 11.56 16.39
N PRO A 132 7.28 12.00 16.24
CA PRO A 132 7.73 13.25 16.86
C PRO A 132 6.83 14.41 16.42
N LEU A 133 6.27 15.15 17.37
CA LEU A 133 5.42 16.31 17.09
C LEU A 133 6.21 17.37 16.29
N ALA A 134 7.49 17.56 16.65
CA ALA A 134 8.41 18.44 15.93
C ALA A 134 8.60 18.05 14.45
N TRP A 135 8.55 16.75 14.12
CA TRP A 135 8.63 16.29 12.73
C TRP A 135 7.40 16.74 11.93
N LEU A 136 6.21 16.68 12.54
CA LEU A 136 4.95 17.08 11.89
C LEU A 136 4.84 18.62 11.78
N ILE A 137 5.23 19.36 12.83
CA ILE A 137 5.25 20.84 12.82
C ILE A 137 6.11 21.38 11.66
N THR A 138 7.26 20.76 11.40
CA THR A 138 8.17 21.17 10.32
C THR A 138 7.71 20.75 8.92
N ARG A 139 6.61 20.00 8.82
CA ARG A 139 6.08 19.45 7.55
C ARG A 139 4.56 19.65 7.45
N PRO A 140 4.09 20.90 7.48
CA PRO A 140 2.65 21.18 7.40
C PRO A 140 2.03 20.68 6.09
N ASN A 141 2.79 20.58 5.00
CA ASN A 141 2.32 20.04 3.72
C ASN A 141 1.80 18.60 3.85
N ILE A 142 2.53 17.74 4.56
CA ILE A 142 2.15 16.33 4.75
C ILE A 142 0.85 16.26 5.54
N PHE A 143 0.73 17.06 6.60
CA PHE A 143 -0.47 17.09 7.41
C PHE A 143 -1.66 17.64 6.63
N ALA A 144 -1.47 18.68 5.85
CA ALA A 144 -2.48 19.27 4.98
C ALA A 144 -3.03 18.27 3.95
N GLU A 145 -2.15 17.47 3.31
CA GLU A 145 -2.58 16.42 2.38
C GLU A 145 -3.46 15.38 3.06
N VAL A 146 -3.03 14.89 4.23
CA VAL A 146 -3.77 13.91 5.01
C VAL A 146 -5.12 14.47 5.49
N LEU A 147 -5.15 15.73 5.94
CA LEU A 147 -6.39 16.39 6.35
C LEU A 147 -7.33 16.62 5.17
N SER A 148 -6.82 16.99 4.00
CA SER A 148 -7.61 17.17 2.78
C SER A 148 -8.29 15.86 2.38
N ASP A 149 -7.52 14.77 2.38
CA ASP A 149 -8.03 13.44 2.11
C ASP A 149 -9.03 12.98 3.19
N ALA A 150 -8.81 13.34 4.45
CA ALA A 150 -9.69 13.02 5.57
C ALA A 150 -10.91 13.96 5.67
N SER A 151 -10.97 15.04 4.88
CA SER A 151 -11.96 16.09 5.00
C SER A 151 -13.36 15.54 4.71
N PRO A 152 -14.31 15.68 5.65
CA PRO A 152 -15.70 15.22 5.47
C PRO A 152 -16.41 15.86 4.29
N VAL A 153 -16.01 17.07 3.91
CA VAL A 153 -16.59 17.86 2.82
C VAL A 153 -15.72 17.91 1.56
N GLY A 154 -14.59 17.18 1.55
CA GLY A 154 -13.61 17.19 0.47
C GLY A 154 -13.03 18.59 0.24
N GLU A 155 -12.70 19.29 1.33
CA GLU A 155 -11.96 20.56 1.27
C GLU A 155 -10.49 20.29 0.91
N ASP A 156 -9.91 21.12 0.07
CA ASP A 156 -8.47 21.12 -0.18
C ASP A 156 -7.79 22.06 0.82
N ILE A 157 -7.15 21.47 1.82
CA ILE A 157 -6.55 22.19 2.95
C ILE A 157 -5.11 22.55 2.58
N GLY A 158 -4.78 23.84 2.69
CA GLY A 158 -3.44 24.34 2.43
C GLY A 158 -2.48 24.12 3.61
N PRO A 159 -1.15 24.17 3.38
CA PRO A 159 -0.16 24.05 4.46
C PRO A 159 -0.28 25.11 5.56
N ALA A 160 -0.69 26.33 5.21
CA ALA A 160 -0.89 27.39 6.18
C ALA A 160 -2.02 27.03 7.17
N ASP A 161 -3.12 26.46 6.67
CA ASP A 161 -4.29 26.08 7.46
C ASP A 161 -4.10 24.78 8.26
N ALA A 162 -3.06 24.00 7.92
CA ALA A 162 -2.65 22.81 8.65
C ALA A 162 -1.47 23.08 9.61
N SER A 163 -0.96 24.31 9.69
CA SER A 163 0.18 24.63 10.54
C SER A 163 -0.23 24.76 12.01
N PHE A 164 0.62 24.29 12.92
CA PHE A 164 0.44 24.38 14.37
C PHE A 164 1.81 24.38 15.07
N GLU A 165 1.85 24.83 16.34
CA GLU A 165 3.10 24.91 17.12
C GLU A 165 3.19 23.87 18.24
N ASP A 166 2.06 23.37 18.74
CA ASP A 166 1.98 22.44 19.87
C ASP A 166 0.73 21.54 19.79
N PHE A 167 0.50 20.74 20.83
CA PHE A 167 -0.68 19.88 20.93
C PHE A 167 -2.01 20.64 20.96
N HIS A 168 -2.04 21.86 21.51
CA HIS A 168 -3.26 22.66 21.53
C HIS A 168 -3.59 23.12 20.12
N GLY A 169 -2.61 23.68 19.40
CA GLY A 169 -2.76 24.05 18.00
C GLY A 169 -3.14 22.85 17.12
N MET A 170 -2.52 21.69 17.32
CA MET A 170 -2.88 20.47 16.59
C MET A 170 -4.32 20.04 16.85
N ASN A 171 -4.77 20.10 18.11
CA ASN A 171 -6.17 19.81 18.48
C ASN A 171 -7.12 20.79 17.80
N ASP A 172 -6.83 22.09 17.83
CA ASP A 172 -7.65 23.13 17.20
C ASP A 172 -7.77 22.90 15.70
N VAL A 173 -6.66 22.65 15.00
CA VAL A 173 -6.66 22.33 13.55
C VAL A 173 -7.49 21.08 13.26
N LEU A 174 -7.32 19.99 14.03
CA LEU A 174 -8.10 18.76 13.83
C LEU A 174 -9.60 18.96 14.08
N VAL A 175 -9.96 19.74 15.10
CA VAL A 175 -11.36 20.04 15.44
C VAL A 175 -11.98 20.94 14.38
N GLU A 176 -11.26 21.94 13.89
CA GLU A 176 -11.73 22.84 12.84
C GLU A 176 -11.95 22.08 11.52
N LYS A 177 -10.95 21.30 11.08
CA LYS A 177 -10.94 20.68 9.73
C LYS A 177 -11.71 19.37 9.63
N LEU A 178 -11.83 18.61 10.73
CA LEU A 178 -12.56 17.33 10.76
C LEU A 178 -13.91 17.43 11.51
N GLY A 179 -14.18 18.58 12.10
CA GLY A 179 -15.46 18.92 12.70
C GLY A 179 -16.58 19.07 11.69
N PRO A 180 -17.83 19.26 12.16
CA PRO A 180 -18.94 19.49 11.26
C PRO A 180 -18.76 20.81 10.47
N PRO A 181 -19.14 20.85 9.19
CA PRO A 181 -19.01 22.06 8.37
C PRO A 181 -19.92 23.18 8.87
N SER A 182 -19.54 24.44 8.66
CA SER A 182 -20.44 25.56 9.00
C SER A 182 -21.78 25.46 8.23
N LEU A 183 -22.91 25.73 8.89
CA LEU A 183 -24.26 25.68 8.32
C LEU A 183 -24.52 26.71 7.20
N THR A 184 -23.53 27.54 6.87
CA THR A 184 -23.59 28.64 5.90
C THR A 184 -23.36 28.18 4.45
N GLU A 185 -23.45 29.13 3.52
CA GLU A 185 -23.63 28.99 2.06
C GLU A 185 -22.75 27.96 1.32
N GLU A 186 -21.65 27.47 1.90
CA GLU A 186 -20.76 26.46 1.33
C GLU A 186 -21.45 25.11 1.08
N VAL A 187 -22.20 24.61 2.07
CA VAL A 187 -22.96 23.36 1.92
C VAL A 187 -24.11 23.59 0.93
N MET A 188 -24.76 24.75 0.97
CA MET A 188 -25.83 25.09 0.01
C MET A 188 -25.33 25.33 -1.42
N GLY A 189 -24.09 25.76 -1.59
CA GLY A 189 -23.41 25.92 -2.88
C GLY A 189 -23.11 24.57 -3.53
N LYS A 190 -22.57 23.61 -2.77
CA LYS A 190 -22.27 22.23 -3.26
C LYS A 190 -23.53 21.38 -3.52
N ILE A 191 -24.69 21.72 -2.94
CA ILE A 191 -26.00 21.10 -3.26
C ILE A 191 -26.44 21.39 -4.70
N LYS A 192 -26.14 22.59 -5.22
CA LYS A 192 -26.62 22.98 -6.56
C LYS A 192 -25.87 22.29 -7.69
N SER A 193 -24.70 21.70 -7.42
CA SER A 193 -23.82 21.11 -8.43
C SER A 193 -23.88 19.58 -8.53
N THR A 194 -24.59 18.89 -7.64
CA THR A 194 -24.61 17.41 -7.63
C THR A 194 -25.99 16.89 -8.04
N GLU A 195 -26.12 16.43 -9.29
CA GLU A 195 -27.37 15.87 -9.81
C GLU A 195 -27.78 14.56 -9.11
N ALA A 196 -29.08 14.42 -8.90
CA ALA A 196 -29.70 13.36 -8.12
C ALA A 196 -29.99 12.11 -8.95
N SER A 197 -29.21 11.04 -8.76
CA SER A 197 -29.60 9.64 -9.03
C SER A 197 -28.58 8.73 -8.30
N GLU A 198 -28.87 7.57 -7.69
CA GLU A 198 -30.02 6.68 -7.58
C GLU A 198 -30.07 6.13 -6.14
N TYR A 199 -31.26 5.73 -5.71
CA TYR A 199 -31.56 5.15 -4.39
C TYR A 199 -31.77 3.63 -4.49
N ALA A 200 -31.07 2.85 -3.67
CA ALA A 200 -31.61 1.75 -2.86
C ALA A 200 -30.51 1.11 -2.00
N GLY A 201 -30.83 0.81 -0.74
CA GLY A 201 -29.93 0.20 0.24
C GLY A 201 -29.44 1.19 1.32
N GLU A 202 -29.08 0.70 2.49
CA GLU A 202 -28.36 1.44 3.55
C GLU A 202 -29.16 2.41 4.43
N ALA A 203 -29.84 1.84 5.42
CA ALA A 203 -30.00 2.44 6.75
C ALA A 203 -28.77 2.17 7.67
N VAL A 204 -27.96 1.16 7.34
CA VAL A 204 -26.78 0.74 8.11
C VAL A 204 -25.60 1.71 7.96
N GLY A 205 -25.52 2.42 6.84
CA GLY A 205 -24.35 3.21 6.50
C GLY A 205 -24.25 4.60 7.14
N LEU A 206 -25.39 5.18 7.54
CA LEU A 206 -25.38 6.41 8.33
C LEU A 206 -24.65 6.18 9.66
N MET A 207 -24.86 5.02 10.31
CA MET A 207 -24.16 4.60 11.54
C MET A 207 -22.64 4.52 11.40
N THR A 208 -22.09 4.28 10.21
CA THR A 208 -20.63 4.24 10.02
C THR A 208 -19.96 5.61 9.95
N VAL A 209 -20.64 6.64 9.43
CA VAL A 209 -20.20 8.04 9.56
C VAL A 209 -20.20 8.45 11.04
N PHE A 210 -21.16 7.93 11.82
CA PHE A 210 -21.26 8.11 13.27
C PHE A 210 -20.17 7.36 14.07
N ILE A 211 -19.56 6.31 13.52
CA ILE A 211 -18.51 5.52 14.22
C ILE A 211 -17.10 6.10 13.97
N SER A 212 -16.86 6.71 12.81
CA SER A 212 -15.65 7.51 12.55
C SER A 212 -15.87 8.47 11.35
N PRO A 213 -15.76 9.79 11.54
CA PRO A 213 -15.74 10.81 10.47
C PRO A 213 -14.82 10.47 9.29
N THR A 214 -13.66 9.85 9.51
CA THR A 214 -12.75 9.42 8.42
C THR A 214 -13.29 8.23 7.63
N THR A 215 -14.21 7.45 8.20
CA THR A 215 -14.92 6.38 7.48
C THR A 215 -16.01 6.94 6.54
N ALA A 216 -16.47 8.17 6.76
CA ALA A 216 -17.39 8.86 5.85
C ALA A 216 -16.78 9.11 4.47
N VAL A 217 -15.48 9.41 4.42
CA VAL A 217 -14.69 9.54 3.18
C VAL A 217 -14.70 8.23 2.40
N SER A 218 -14.54 7.09 3.09
CA SER A 218 -14.48 5.76 2.46
C SER A 218 -15.80 5.28 1.83
N ARG A 219 -16.94 5.83 2.23
CA ARG A 219 -18.25 5.45 1.70
C ARG A 219 -18.91 6.51 0.80
N GLY A 220 -18.17 7.58 0.50
CA GLY A 220 -18.56 8.60 -0.45
C GLY A 220 -19.65 9.56 0.05
N VAL A 221 -19.72 10.70 -0.64
CA VAL A 221 -20.64 11.86 -0.49
C VAL A 221 -22.14 11.50 -0.39
N LYS A 222 -22.52 10.24 -0.58
CA LYS A 222 -23.90 9.73 -0.57
C LYS A 222 -24.62 9.88 0.78
N TYR A 223 -23.92 9.87 1.91
CA TYR A 223 -24.55 9.97 3.23
C TYR A 223 -24.95 11.40 3.61
N LEU A 224 -24.18 12.39 3.13
CA LEU A 224 -24.60 13.78 3.13
C LEU A 224 -25.94 13.92 2.39
N GLY A 225 -26.16 13.25 1.25
CA GLY A 225 -27.44 13.30 0.52
C GLY A 225 -28.69 12.93 1.34
N LYS A 226 -28.65 11.86 2.15
CA LYS A 226 -29.77 11.48 3.06
C LYS A 226 -29.88 12.38 4.28
N PHE A 227 -28.74 12.81 4.84
CA PHE A 227 -28.68 13.76 5.94
C PHE A 227 -29.20 15.16 5.54
N MET A 228 -28.95 15.55 4.29
CA MET A 228 -29.51 16.74 3.63
C MET A 228 -30.99 16.55 3.27
N GLY A 229 -31.45 15.31 3.06
CA GLY A 229 -32.87 14.95 3.01
C GLY A 229 -33.60 15.24 4.32
N LEU A 230 -32.98 14.95 5.47
CA LEU A 230 -33.50 15.32 6.81
C LEU A 230 -33.55 16.84 7.03
N LEU A 231 -32.60 17.59 6.46
CA LEU A 231 -32.62 19.06 6.41
C LEU A 231 -33.78 19.61 5.56
N LYS A 232 -34.11 18.93 4.45
CA LYS A 232 -35.27 19.26 3.60
C LYS A 232 -36.59 19.01 4.34
N ASP A 233 -36.62 17.99 5.20
CA ASP A 233 -37.76 17.63 6.05
C ASP A 233 -37.84 18.42 7.38
N ARG A 234 -37.45 19.70 7.43
CA ARG A 234 -37.67 20.62 8.59
C ARG A 234 -37.27 20.09 9.99
N ARG A 235 -36.50 19.00 10.13
CA ARG A 235 -36.09 18.43 11.43
C ARG A 235 -34.86 19.13 11.99
N LYS A 236 -34.97 20.43 12.26
CA LYS A 236 -33.88 21.28 12.76
C LYS A 236 -33.24 20.76 14.05
N GLN A 237 -34.03 20.11 14.91
CA GLN A 237 -33.57 19.60 16.20
C GLN A 237 -32.68 18.36 16.05
N GLU A 238 -33.10 17.37 15.25
CA GLU A 238 -32.32 16.15 15.00
C GLU A 238 -30.98 16.47 14.31
N VAL A 239 -30.98 17.45 13.39
CA VAL A 239 -29.73 17.89 12.73
C VAL A 239 -28.79 18.56 13.73
N LYS A 240 -29.31 19.43 14.60
CA LYS A 240 -28.49 20.09 15.62
C LYS A 240 -27.85 19.09 16.58
N GLU A 241 -28.62 18.10 17.03
CA GLU A 241 -28.13 17.02 17.90
C GLU A 241 -27.00 16.21 17.23
N VAL A 242 -27.11 15.93 15.93
CA VAL A 242 -26.06 15.23 15.18
C VAL A 242 -24.79 16.07 15.05
N TYR A 243 -24.91 17.37 14.79
CA TYR A 243 -23.76 18.27 14.72
C TYR A 243 -23.02 18.36 16.06
N GLU A 244 -23.76 18.51 17.15
CA GLU A 244 -23.21 18.53 18.51
C GLU A 244 -22.51 17.19 18.83
N GLU A 245 -23.13 16.05 18.51
CA GLU A 245 -22.53 14.73 18.72
C GLU A 245 -21.26 14.51 17.87
N TRP A 246 -21.23 14.98 16.63
CA TRP A 246 -20.04 14.92 15.77
C TRP A 246 -18.93 15.79 16.35
N GLU A 247 -19.21 17.06 16.64
CA GLU A 247 -18.25 17.98 17.23
C GLU A 247 -17.66 17.43 18.54
N ASP A 248 -18.51 16.92 19.42
CA ASP A 248 -18.10 16.29 20.69
C ASP A 248 -17.22 15.06 20.46
N ARG A 249 -17.54 14.22 19.45
CA ARG A 249 -16.70 13.07 19.08
C ARG A 249 -15.32 13.48 18.58
N VAL A 250 -15.23 14.51 17.75
CA VAL A 250 -13.95 15.01 17.22
C VAL A 250 -13.13 15.62 18.35
N LYS A 251 -13.73 16.49 19.18
CA LYS A 251 -13.06 17.08 20.35
C LYS A 251 -12.57 16.03 21.34
N LYS A 252 -13.40 15.03 21.66
CA LYS A 252 -13.04 13.94 22.57
C LYS A 252 -12.01 12.99 21.94
N GLY A 253 -12.15 12.71 20.65
CA GLY A 253 -11.29 11.78 19.91
C GLY A 253 -9.87 12.30 19.74
N TYR A 254 -9.72 13.59 19.44
CA TYR A 254 -8.44 14.27 19.27
C TYR A 254 -8.04 15.10 20.48
N SER A 255 -8.56 14.80 21.67
CA SER A 255 -8.11 15.46 22.89
C SER A 255 -6.60 15.33 23.05
N ILE A 256 -5.96 16.27 23.73
CA ILE A 256 -4.50 16.28 23.93
C ILE A 256 -4.01 14.96 24.55
N GLU A 257 -4.77 14.40 25.49
CA GLU A 257 -4.48 13.10 26.09
C GLU A 257 -4.43 11.97 25.05
N LYS A 258 -5.34 11.98 24.07
CA LYS A 258 -5.38 11.01 22.97
C LYS A 258 -4.28 11.26 21.95
N LEU A 259 -4.01 12.52 21.59
CA LEU A 259 -2.93 12.88 20.66
C LEU A 259 -1.56 12.44 21.21
N ARG A 260 -1.31 12.60 22.51
CA ARG A 260 -0.08 12.13 23.19
C ARG A 260 0.14 10.61 23.12
N LYS A 261 -0.86 9.83 22.71
CA LYS A 261 -0.70 8.39 22.47
C LYS A 261 -0.05 8.10 21.13
N PHE A 262 -0.20 9.00 20.16
CA PHE A 262 0.30 8.86 18.80
C PHE A 262 1.52 9.74 18.50
N PHE A 263 1.67 10.86 19.22
CA PHE A 263 2.74 11.82 19.01
C PHE A 263 3.56 12.03 20.28
N ASP A 264 4.86 12.26 20.09
CA ASP A 264 5.79 12.55 21.18
C ASP A 264 6.29 14.00 21.11
N GLU A 265 6.29 14.71 22.23
CA GLU A 265 6.76 16.10 22.28
C GLU A 265 8.26 16.21 22.52
N ASP A 266 8.92 15.12 22.94
CA ASP A 266 10.35 15.12 23.19
C ASP A 266 11.10 15.29 21.85
N PRO A 267 11.87 16.38 21.65
CA PRO A 267 12.65 16.58 20.44
C PRO A 267 13.74 15.52 20.26
N ASP A 268 14.17 14.87 21.34
CA ASP A 268 15.15 13.79 21.33
C ASP A 268 14.49 12.40 21.23
N TYR A 269 13.17 12.34 20.98
CA TYR A 269 12.46 11.07 20.82
C TYR A 269 13.08 10.25 19.68
N LYS A 270 13.50 9.04 20.04
CA LYS A 270 13.96 8.02 19.09
C LYS A 270 13.05 6.82 19.19
N SER A 271 12.47 6.45 18.06
CA SER A 271 11.51 5.35 18.02
C SER A 271 12.16 3.99 18.33
N GLY A 272 13.47 3.86 18.07
CA GLY A 272 14.20 2.59 18.12
C GLY A 272 14.15 1.82 16.79
N ILE A 273 13.29 2.23 15.84
CA ILE A 273 13.14 1.55 14.54
C ILE A 273 14.39 1.78 13.69
N GLN A 274 14.88 3.02 13.61
CA GLN A 274 16.10 3.32 12.86
C GLN A 274 17.26 2.43 13.34
N GLU A 275 17.50 2.38 14.66
CA GLU A 275 18.59 1.60 15.24
C GLU A 275 18.42 0.09 14.99
N ALA A 276 17.18 -0.42 15.05
CA ALA A 276 16.89 -1.82 14.75
C ALA A 276 17.21 -2.16 13.29
N VAL A 277 16.78 -1.31 12.34
CA VAL A 277 17.03 -1.48 10.91
C VAL A 277 18.52 -1.36 10.57
N GLU A 278 19.23 -0.40 11.16
CA GLU A 278 20.68 -0.24 11.02
C GLU A 278 21.45 -1.44 11.58
N ALA A 279 20.92 -2.09 12.63
CA ALA A 279 21.43 -3.35 13.16
C ALA A 279 20.97 -4.59 12.36
N PHE A 280 20.32 -4.40 11.21
CA PHE A 280 19.77 -5.45 10.33
C PHE A 280 18.74 -6.37 10.99
N LYS A 281 18.17 -5.94 12.13
CA LYS A 281 17.10 -6.66 12.82
C LYS A 281 15.79 -6.45 12.07
N PRO A 282 14.98 -7.51 11.89
CA PRO A 282 13.61 -7.35 11.43
C PRO A 282 12.79 -6.54 12.43
N VAL A 283 11.90 -5.70 11.92
CA VAL A 283 11.00 -4.85 12.69
C VAL A 283 9.56 -5.21 12.35
N LEU A 284 8.73 -5.40 13.38
CA LEU A 284 7.28 -5.55 13.25
C LEU A 284 6.58 -4.36 13.90
N LEU A 285 5.86 -3.59 13.09
CA LEU A 285 4.99 -2.51 13.52
C LEU A 285 3.52 -2.94 13.39
N ILE A 286 2.86 -3.13 14.53
CA ILE A 286 1.45 -3.49 14.60
C ILE A 286 0.62 -2.21 14.69
N THR A 287 -0.33 -2.03 13.77
CA THR A 287 -1.19 -0.83 13.71
C THR A 287 -2.61 -1.15 14.15
N GLU A 288 -3.21 -0.28 14.96
CA GLU A 288 -4.60 -0.38 15.44
C GLU A 288 -5.36 0.93 15.21
N THR A 289 -5.38 1.40 13.96
CA THR A 289 -6.02 2.67 13.56
C THR A 289 -7.14 2.51 12.54
N ARG A 290 -7.11 1.42 11.76
CA ARG A 290 -8.06 1.14 10.68
C ARG A 290 -9.52 1.23 11.11
N GLY A 291 -10.30 2.05 10.42
CA GLY A 291 -11.73 2.20 10.69
C GLY A 291 -12.06 2.87 12.03
N THR A 292 -11.06 3.48 12.69
CA THR A 292 -11.25 4.35 13.84
C THR A 292 -11.16 5.81 13.41
N LEU A 293 -11.36 6.75 14.34
CA LEU A 293 -11.06 8.18 14.12
C LEU A 293 -9.59 8.40 13.70
N TYR A 294 -8.68 7.53 14.11
CA TYR A 294 -7.24 7.67 13.91
C TYR A 294 -6.74 7.11 12.57
N ASP A 295 -7.62 6.69 11.65
CA ASP A 295 -7.25 6.14 10.34
C ASP A 295 -6.35 7.12 9.55
N LEU A 296 -6.55 8.43 9.73
CA LEU A 296 -5.74 9.48 9.08
C LEU A 296 -4.28 9.51 9.55
N PHE A 297 -3.95 8.90 10.69
CA PHE A 297 -2.56 8.81 11.14
C PHE A 297 -1.78 7.70 10.43
N LEU A 298 -2.45 6.77 9.72
CA LEU A 298 -1.80 5.68 8.99
C LEU A 298 -0.86 6.19 7.86
N PRO A 299 -1.27 7.15 7.01
CA PRO A 299 -0.35 7.87 6.14
C PRO A 299 0.84 8.51 6.85
N LEU A 300 0.60 9.19 7.98
CA LEU A 300 1.65 9.92 8.70
C LEU A 300 2.73 8.98 9.23
N ILE A 301 2.33 7.84 9.81
CA ILE A 301 3.29 6.84 10.28
C ILE A 301 4.09 6.24 9.12
N LEU A 302 3.46 5.97 7.98
CA LEU A 302 4.17 5.43 6.83
C LEU A 302 5.21 6.42 6.30
N GLN A 303 4.83 7.69 6.14
CA GLN A 303 5.75 8.73 5.68
C GLN A 303 6.91 8.93 6.66
N HIS A 304 6.62 9.03 7.96
CA HIS A 304 7.65 9.17 8.98
C HIS A 304 8.59 7.97 9.01
N LEU A 305 8.05 6.74 9.00
CA LEU A 305 8.81 5.49 8.98
C LEU A 305 9.74 5.43 7.77
N VAL A 306 9.23 5.73 6.58
CA VAL A 306 10.02 5.69 5.33
C VAL A 306 11.11 6.77 5.34
N GLU A 307 10.86 7.96 5.89
CA GLU A 307 11.94 8.94 6.11
C GLU A 307 12.97 8.44 7.12
N GLU A 308 12.53 7.76 8.19
CA GLU A 308 13.40 7.24 9.22
C GLU A 308 14.28 6.07 8.72
N VAL A 309 13.77 5.17 7.89
CA VAL A 309 14.52 3.98 7.42
C VAL A 309 15.09 4.12 6.00
N GLY A 310 14.48 4.94 5.15
CA GLY A 310 14.85 5.13 3.75
C GLY A 310 15.88 6.24 3.49
N TYR A 311 16.26 7.04 4.49
CA TYR A 311 16.95 8.32 4.28
C TYR A 311 18.25 8.28 3.46
N LEU A 312 18.28 9.11 2.41
CA LEU A 312 19.48 9.67 1.78
C LEU A 312 19.54 11.20 2.03
N PRO A 313 20.62 11.74 2.63
CA PRO A 313 20.76 13.19 2.83
C PRO A 313 20.84 14.00 1.54
N PRO A 314 20.35 15.26 1.49
CA PRO A 314 20.28 16.08 0.28
C PRO A 314 21.61 16.33 -0.45
N HIS A 315 22.75 16.28 0.24
CA HIS A 315 24.09 16.48 -0.33
C HIS A 315 24.73 15.17 -0.86
N LEU A 316 24.08 14.02 -0.64
CA LEU A 316 24.47 12.69 -1.13
C LEU A 316 23.56 12.18 -2.26
N ARG A 317 22.65 13.02 -2.77
CA ARG A 317 21.92 12.74 -4.01
C ARG A 317 22.90 12.85 -5.20
N ARG A 318 23.33 11.72 -5.77
CA ARG A 318 24.04 11.70 -7.06
C ARG A 318 23.02 11.80 -8.20
N LYS A 319 23.35 12.61 -9.21
CA LYS A 319 22.63 12.63 -10.50
C LYS A 319 22.81 11.24 -11.14
N ARG A 320 22.02 10.93 -12.18
CA ARG A 320 22.00 9.59 -12.80
C ARG A 320 23.20 9.42 -13.74
N ALA A 321 23.61 8.21 -14.13
CA ALA A 321 24.66 7.96 -15.14
C ALA A 321 24.12 7.94 -16.60
N PRO A 322 24.81 8.42 -17.67
CA PRO A 322 24.38 8.17 -19.06
C PRO A 322 24.39 6.68 -19.42
N ALA A 323 23.55 6.30 -20.38
CA ALA A 323 23.57 4.94 -20.92
C ALA A 323 24.87 4.70 -21.71
N PRO A 324 25.41 3.47 -21.75
CA PRO A 324 26.57 3.17 -22.58
C PRO A 324 26.23 3.43 -24.05
N GLU A 325 27.05 4.25 -24.71
CA GLU A 325 27.00 4.44 -26.16
C GLU A 325 27.15 3.07 -26.83
N GLU A 326 26.18 2.74 -27.69
CA GLU A 326 26.37 1.66 -28.65
C GLU A 326 27.61 2.04 -29.47
N GLU A 327 28.72 1.33 -29.26
CA GLU A 327 29.88 1.41 -30.15
C GLU A 327 29.37 1.12 -31.56
N GLU A 328 29.35 2.15 -32.41
CA GLU A 328 29.37 1.98 -33.85
C GLU A 328 30.58 1.10 -34.16
N THR A 329 30.33 -0.19 -34.37
CA THR A 329 31.33 -1.09 -34.93
C THR A 329 31.68 -0.55 -36.31
N ALA A 330 32.82 0.12 -36.38
CA ALA A 330 33.53 0.42 -37.61
C ALA A 330 33.85 -0.91 -38.30
N GLU A 331 33.01 -1.31 -39.24
CA GLU A 331 33.37 -2.31 -40.22
C GLU A 331 34.49 -1.78 -41.11
N ALA A 332 35.45 -2.67 -41.34
CA ALA A 332 36.74 -2.39 -41.90
C ALA A 332 36.72 -1.89 -43.35
N ASP A 333 37.53 -0.86 -43.56
CA ASP A 333 38.43 -0.62 -44.70
C ASP A 333 38.27 -1.57 -45.90
N TRP A 334 37.61 -1.06 -46.96
CA TRP A 334 37.90 -1.45 -48.33
C TRP A 334 38.24 -0.20 -49.12
N ASP A 335 39.55 0.05 -49.16
CA ASP A 335 40.27 0.82 -50.15
C ASP A 335 39.80 0.44 -51.56
N THR A 336 39.20 1.39 -52.30
CA THR A 336 39.32 1.45 -53.77
C THR A 336 38.86 2.82 -54.27
N ASP A 337 39.85 3.60 -54.68
CA ASP A 337 39.91 4.25 -55.98
C ASP A 337 38.66 4.97 -56.51
N SER A 338 38.89 6.28 -56.69
CA SER A 338 38.69 6.98 -57.95
C SER A 338 37.48 7.91 -58.10
N LEU A 339 37.83 9.10 -58.61
CA LEU A 339 37.03 10.02 -59.43
C LEU A 339 36.19 11.10 -58.72
N ARG A 340 36.83 12.28 -58.65
CA ARG A 340 36.15 13.57 -58.84
C ARG A 340 35.35 13.55 -60.16
N TYR A 341 34.16 14.14 -60.15
CA TYR A 341 33.78 15.12 -61.16
C TYR A 341 32.75 16.11 -60.59
N GLU A 342 33.07 17.39 -60.72
CA GLU A 342 32.13 18.50 -60.61
C GLU A 342 31.05 18.39 -61.69
N SER A 343 29.82 18.80 -61.38
CA SER A 343 28.91 19.29 -62.41
C SER A 343 28.21 20.55 -61.93
N MET A 344 28.15 21.49 -62.85
CA MET A 344 27.86 22.91 -62.71
C MET A 344 26.38 23.22 -62.51
N ASP A 345 26.15 24.37 -61.87
CA ASP A 345 25.08 25.35 -62.06
C ASP A 345 23.92 25.01 -63.02
N SER A 346 22.70 25.11 -62.50
CA SER A 346 21.60 25.78 -63.19
C SER A 346 20.59 26.31 -62.17
N GLY A 347 20.26 27.60 -62.31
CA GLY A 347 19.53 28.37 -61.32
C GLY A 347 18.00 28.31 -61.39
N GLN A 348 17.42 29.07 -60.45
CA GLN A 348 16.08 29.68 -60.42
C GLN A 348 14.86 28.81 -60.74
N ILE A 349 14.05 28.58 -59.71
CA ILE A 349 12.57 28.67 -59.57
C ILE A 349 12.35 28.20 -58.11
N GLY A 350 11.63 28.82 -57.19
CA GLY A 350 10.59 29.85 -57.19
C GLY A 350 9.81 29.60 -55.89
N HIS A 351 9.43 30.68 -55.19
CA HIS A 351 8.63 30.72 -53.96
C HIS A 351 7.67 29.56 -53.71
N ILE A 352 7.72 28.99 -52.49
CA ILE A 352 6.53 28.86 -51.64
C ILE A 352 6.94 29.20 -50.21
N GLU A 353 6.56 30.40 -49.77
CA GLU A 353 6.40 30.74 -48.36
C GLU A 353 5.12 30.09 -47.85
N VAL A 354 5.20 29.36 -46.75
CA VAL A 354 4.06 29.16 -45.86
C VAL A 354 4.48 29.73 -44.51
N GLU A 355 4.04 30.96 -44.28
CA GLU A 355 3.93 31.54 -42.94
C GLU A 355 2.99 30.66 -42.11
N SER A 356 3.49 30.15 -41.00
CA SER A 356 2.68 29.63 -39.90
C SER A 356 2.94 30.48 -38.68
N ASP A 357 2.08 31.47 -38.47
CA ASP A 357 2.01 32.21 -37.22
C ASP A 357 1.20 31.44 -36.18
N GLU A 358 1.85 31.28 -35.04
CA GLU A 358 1.33 31.55 -33.70
C GLU A 358 0.41 30.54 -32.98
N ASN A 359 0.99 30.09 -31.86
CA ASN A 359 0.37 29.85 -30.55
C ASN A 359 -0.30 28.49 -30.29
N ARG A 360 0.56 27.48 -30.14
CA ARG A 360 0.42 26.50 -29.05
C ARG A 360 1.60 26.65 -28.11
N GLU A 361 1.39 27.36 -27.00
CA GLU A 361 2.26 27.31 -25.83
C GLU A 361 2.07 25.95 -25.14
N ASP A 362 2.81 24.95 -25.60
CA ASP A 362 3.14 23.80 -24.76
C ASP A 362 4.24 24.26 -23.80
N LEU A 363 3.84 24.58 -22.56
CA LEU A 363 4.75 24.77 -21.42
C LEU A 363 5.37 23.41 -21.05
N VAL A 364 6.28 22.93 -21.88
CA VAL A 364 7.23 21.88 -21.52
C VAL A 364 8.36 22.59 -20.76
N MET A 365 8.31 22.57 -19.43
CA MET A 365 9.49 22.85 -18.62
C MET A 365 10.52 21.75 -18.85
N LYS A 366 11.38 21.93 -19.86
CA LYS A 366 12.66 21.21 -19.95
C LYS A 366 13.59 21.79 -18.89
N THR A 367 13.69 21.11 -17.76
CA THR A 367 14.87 21.25 -16.91
C THR A 367 15.94 20.33 -17.48
N ASP A 368 16.84 20.88 -18.28
CA ASP A 368 18.10 20.25 -18.64
C ASP A 368 18.91 20.07 -17.35
N ILE A 369 18.91 18.86 -16.81
CA ILE A 369 19.76 18.47 -15.70
C ILE A 369 20.66 17.37 -16.22
N GLU A 370 21.89 17.76 -16.58
CA GLU A 370 22.97 16.82 -16.86
C GLU A 370 23.11 15.81 -15.71
N VAL A 371 23.25 14.57 -16.13
CA VAL A 371 23.16 13.28 -15.43
C VAL A 371 24.62 12.84 -15.19
N SER A 372 25.08 12.78 -13.93
CA SER A 372 26.43 12.25 -13.56
C SER A 372 26.41 10.81 -13.02
N GLU A 373 27.28 9.92 -13.49
CA GLU A 373 27.40 8.52 -13.01
C GLU A 373 28.11 8.40 -11.67
N ASP A 374 27.50 7.87 -10.60
CA ASP A 374 28.24 7.48 -9.37
C ASP A 374 27.41 6.85 -8.18
N GLU A 375 28.02 5.96 -7.35
CA GLU A 375 27.47 5.04 -6.29
C GLU A 375 26.92 5.64 -4.94
N PHE A 376 26.12 4.84 -4.21
CA PHE A 376 25.20 5.15 -3.07
C PHE A 376 25.81 4.90 -1.67
N GLU A 377 25.85 5.91 -0.78
CA GLU A 377 26.10 5.76 0.67
C GLU A 377 24.92 6.34 1.49
N GLY A 378 24.30 5.51 2.32
CA GLY A 378 23.28 5.95 3.30
C GLY A 378 22.17 4.93 3.51
N LYS A 379 22.24 4.22 4.64
CA LYS A 379 21.28 3.21 5.16
C LYS A 379 21.20 1.89 4.36
N PRO A 380 20.97 0.76 5.07
CA PRO A 380 20.95 -0.55 4.41
C PRO A 380 19.79 -0.69 3.43
N GLU A 381 19.94 -1.58 2.44
CA GLU A 381 18.82 -2.02 1.61
C GLU A 381 17.69 -2.47 2.53
N THR A 382 16.51 -1.85 2.43
CA THR A 382 15.40 -2.11 3.36
C THR A 382 14.19 -2.59 2.58
N ILE A 383 13.62 -3.71 3.03
CA ILE A 383 12.40 -4.25 2.46
C ILE A 383 11.23 -3.88 3.38
N LEU A 384 10.26 -3.16 2.84
CA LEU A 384 9.06 -2.73 3.54
C LEU A 384 7.87 -3.58 3.09
N PHE A 385 7.21 -4.23 4.05
CA PHE A 385 5.97 -4.96 3.84
C PHE A 385 4.81 -4.17 4.43
N ILE A 386 3.85 -3.80 3.59
CA ILE A 386 2.66 -3.04 3.98
C ILE A 386 1.44 -3.94 3.84
N ASP A 387 0.83 -4.28 4.97
CA ASP A 387 -0.40 -5.04 4.98
C ASP A 387 -1.62 -4.13 4.73
N ALA A 388 -2.63 -4.69 4.08
CA ALA A 388 -3.92 -4.08 3.83
C ALA A 388 -3.80 -2.67 3.19
N ALA A 389 -2.85 -2.51 2.26
CA ALA A 389 -2.53 -1.25 1.57
C ALA A 389 -3.73 -0.66 0.82
N THR A 390 -4.74 -1.47 0.49
CA THR A 390 -6.04 -0.96 0.01
C THR A 390 -6.65 0.10 0.94
N HIS A 391 -6.42 0.08 2.26
CA HIS A 391 -6.93 1.13 3.15
C HIS A 391 -6.27 2.48 2.91
N LEU A 392 -4.99 2.50 2.53
CA LEU A 392 -4.29 3.74 2.18
C LEU A 392 -4.90 4.41 0.94
N SER A 393 -5.53 3.66 0.03
CA SER A 393 -6.21 4.22 -1.16
C SER A 393 -7.42 5.11 -0.85
N LYS A 394 -7.81 5.25 0.44
CA LYS A 394 -8.77 6.28 0.89
C LYS A 394 -8.14 7.67 0.94
N PHE A 395 -6.81 7.73 1.06
CA PHE A 395 -6.01 8.93 1.14
C PHE A 395 -5.23 9.08 -0.15
N ASN A 396 -5.86 9.65 -1.18
CA ASN A 396 -5.34 9.62 -2.55
C ASN A 396 -3.91 10.18 -2.66
N ARG A 397 -3.67 11.37 -2.09
CA ARG A 397 -2.35 12.03 -2.14
C ARG A 397 -1.30 11.22 -1.37
N SER A 398 -1.69 10.72 -0.20
CA SER A 398 -0.81 9.88 0.63
C SER A 398 -0.52 8.51 0.00
N PHE A 399 -1.46 7.98 -0.76
CA PHE A 399 -1.31 6.70 -1.46
C PHE A 399 -0.35 6.83 -2.63
N GLU A 400 -0.38 7.93 -3.38
CA GLU A 400 0.62 8.25 -4.40
C GLU A 400 2.04 8.28 -3.83
N PHE A 401 2.23 8.82 -2.61
CA PHE A 401 3.52 8.71 -1.93
C PHE A 401 3.93 7.24 -1.74
N ALA A 402 3.03 6.39 -1.23
CA ALA A 402 3.32 4.98 -0.98
C ALA A 402 3.67 4.18 -2.26
N LEU A 403 3.11 4.60 -3.41
CA LEU A 403 3.40 4.02 -4.72
C LEU A 403 4.80 4.36 -5.24
N ASN A 404 5.30 5.53 -4.87
CA ASN A 404 6.56 6.08 -5.34
C ASN A 404 7.72 5.86 -4.34
N ILE A 405 7.52 5.08 -3.28
CA ILE A 405 8.58 4.80 -2.28
C ILE A 405 9.84 4.25 -2.96
N PRO A 406 9.78 3.23 -3.86
CA PRO A 406 10.99 2.73 -4.52
C PRO A 406 11.71 3.78 -5.39
N GLU A 407 11.02 4.72 -6.06
CA GLU A 407 11.68 5.77 -6.86
C GLU A 407 12.31 6.81 -5.96
N LYS A 408 11.60 7.20 -4.90
CA LYS A 408 12.05 8.23 -3.97
C LYS A 408 13.19 7.73 -3.08
N TYR A 409 13.22 6.44 -2.76
CA TYR A 409 14.19 5.79 -1.87
C TYR A 409 14.81 4.57 -2.57
N PRO A 410 15.94 4.75 -3.28
CA PRO A 410 16.57 3.69 -4.08
C PRO A 410 16.96 2.43 -3.29
N ASN A 411 17.29 2.57 -2.01
CA ASN A 411 17.59 1.45 -1.11
C ASN A 411 16.34 0.69 -0.64
N MET A 412 15.14 1.14 -0.99
CA MET A 412 13.91 0.51 -0.54
C MET A 412 13.27 -0.36 -1.63
N SER A 413 12.76 -1.51 -1.18
CA SER A 413 11.83 -2.35 -1.94
C SER A 413 10.54 -2.46 -1.14
N VAL A 414 9.39 -2.44 -1.80
CA VAL A 414 8.09 -2.45 -1.14
C VAL A 414 7.24 -3.61 -1.62
N ALA A 415 6.73 -4.38 -0.66
CA ALA A 415 5.67 -5.35 -0.87
C ALA A 415 4.39 -4.84 -0.24
N ALA A 416 3.27 -4.91 -0.95
CA ALA A 416 1.99 -4.44 -0.45
C ALA A 416 0.87 -5.46 -0.72
N SER A 417 0.07 -5.75 0.30
CA SER A 417 -1.13 -6.58 0.15
C SER A 417 -2.35 -5.72 -0.16
N PHE A 418 -3.13 -6.14 -1.15
CA PHE A 418 -4.33 -5.48 -1.62
C PHE A 418 -5.49 -6.45 -1.64
N TYR A 419 -6.64 -5.99 -1.16
CA TYR A 419 -7.94 -6.60 -1.43
C TYR A 419 -8.74 -5.66 -2.34
N THR A 420 -9.60 -6.21 -3.20
CA THR A 420 -10.20 -5.49 -4.33
C THR A 420 -11.73 -5.57 -4.41
N ASN A 421 -12.40 -6.10 -3.37
CA ASN A 421 -13.86 -6.27 -3.26
C ASN A 421 -14.66 -4.96 -3.10
N ARG A 422 -14.16 -3.81 -3.54
CA ARG A 422 -14.88 -2.55 -3.39
C ARG A 422 -15.95 -2.43 -4.49
N GLU A 423 -17.19 -2.12 -4.09
CA GLU A 423 -18.29 -1.85 -5.02
C GLU A 423 -17.97 -0.72 -6.01
N LYS A 424 -17.14 0.24 -5.59
CA LYS A 424 -16.53 1.25 -6.44
C LYS A 424 -15.03 1.24 -6.22
N ILE A 425 -14.30 0.91 -7.27
CA ILE A 425 -12.85 0.94 -7.28
C ILE A 425 -12.43 2.39 -7.47
N SER A 426 -11.70 2.95 -6.52
CA SER A 426 -11.18 4.32 -6.66
C SER A 426 -10.07 4.35 -7.71
N ASP A 427 -9.88 5.51 -8.35
CA ASP A 427 -8.77 5.71 -9.28
C ASP A 427 -7.43 5.49 -8.59
N ALA A 428 -7.30 5.92 -7.33
CA ALA A 428 -6.14 5.64 -6.50
C ALA A 428 -5.87 4.13 -6.37
N LEU A 429 -6.87 3.33 -5.95
CA LEU A 429 -6.69 1.87 -5.85
C LEU A 429 -6.32 1.25 -7.20
N THR A 430 -6.93 1.74 -8.28
CA THR A 430 -6.66 1.31 -9.65
C THR A 430 -5.21 1.54 -10.06
N GLN A 431 -4.71 2.75 -9.81
CA GLN A 431 -3.30 3.10 -10.01
C GLN A 431 -2.40 2.23 -9.14
N GLY A 432 -2.80 2.00 -7.89
CA GLY A 432 -2.05 1.15 -6.96
C GLY A 432 -1.86 -0.27 -7.44
N VAL A 433 -2.93 -0.88 -7.91
CA VAL A 433 -2.91 -2.23 -8.47
C VAL A 433 -2.02 -2.29 -9.71
N ARG A 434 -2.13 -1.32 -10.63
CA ARG A 434 -1.27 -1.26 -11.82
C ARG A 434 0.21 -1.15 -11.46
N GLU A 435 0.55 -0.26 -10.54
CA GLU A 435 1.93 0.00 -10.15
C GLU A 435 2.54 -1.22 -9.44
N TYR A 436 1.83 -1.83 -8.49
CA TYR A 436 2.33 -3.03 -7.80
C TYR A 436 2.23 -4.32 -8.62
N MET A 437 1.60 -4.27 -9.81
CA MET A 437 1.66 -5.34 -10.82
C MET A 437 2.72 -5.12 -11.89
N SER A 438 3.43 -3.98 -11.91
CA SER A 438 4.34 -3.62 -13.00
C SER A 438 5.63 -4.47 -13.02
N GLU A 439 6.11 -4.91 -11.85
CA GLU A 439 7.35 -5.68 -11.71
C GLU A 439 7.09 -7.14 -11.33
N ARG A 440 6.50 -7.36 -10.15
CA ARG A 440 6.17 -8.69 -9.64
C ARG A 440 4.86 -8.67 -8.87
N ALA A 441 4.00 -9.64 -9.12
CA ALA A 441 2.75 -9.78 -8.37
C ALA A 441 2.36 -11.23 -8.11
N LEU A 442 1.70 -11.46 -6.98
CA LEU A 442 1.00 -12.70 -6.65
C LEU A 442 -0.50 -12.40 -6.63
N VAL A 443 -1.22 -12.87 -7.64
CA VAL A 443 -2.67 -12.64 -7.80
C VAL A 443 -3.41 -13.90 -7.38
N PHE A 444 -3.94 -13.90 -6.17
CA PHE A 444 -4.81 -14.98 -5.66
C PHE A 444 -6.24 -14.80 -6.16
N ASP A 445 -6.69 -13.56 -6.24
CA ASP A 445 -7.97 -13.17 -6.80
C ASP A 445 -7.92 -11.66 -7.09
N LEU A 446 -8.75 -11.17 -8.02
CA LEU A 446 -8.78 -9.77 -8.40
C LEU A 446 -10.16 -9.37 -8.91
N HIS A 447 -10.59 -8.16 -8.61
CA HIS A 447 -11.83 -7.63 -9.17
C HIS A 447 -11.81 -7.69 -10.71
N PRO A 448 -12.90 -8.16 -11.37
CA PRO A 448 -12.94 -8.31 -12.83
C PRO A 448 -12.51 -7.06 -13.59
N ASP A 449 -13.02 -5.89 -13.22
CA ASP A 449 -12.64 -4.61 -13.84
C ASP A 449 -11.14 -4.31 -13.74
N LEU A 450 -10.53 -4.58 -12.57
CA LEU A 450 -9.09 -4.40 -12.37
C LEU A 450 -8.28 -5.44 -13.15
N PHE A 451 -8.77 -6.67 -13.25
CA PHE A 451 -8.14 -7.70 -14.05
C PHE A 451 -8.15 -7.34 -15.54
N ASP A 452 -9.29 -6.88 -16.04
CA ASP A 452 -9.41 -6.43 -17.42
C ASP A 452 -8.52 -5.23 -17.72
N LEU A 453 -8.43 -4.31 -16.77
CA LEU A 453 -7.61 -3.10 -16.88
C LEU A 453 -6.11 -3.39 -16.85
N THR A 454 -5.66 -4.28 -15.96
CA THR A 454 -4.23 -4.65 -15.81
C THR A 454 -3.77 -5.55 -16.95
N THR A 455 -4.70 -6.26 -17.60
CA THR A 455 -4.43 -7.11 -18.77
C THR A 455 -4.79 -6.46 -20.10
N SER A 456 -5.08 -5.15 -20.14
CA SER A 456 -5.53 -4.46 -21.36
C SER A 456 -4.55 -4.54 -22.53
N ASN A 457 -3.25 -4.57 -22.22
CA ASN A 457 -2.17 -4.63 -23.20
C ASN A 457 -1.76 -6.08 -23.54
N VAL A 458 -2.43 -7.07 -22.96
CA VAL A 458 -2.17 -8.49 -23.20
C VAL A 458 -2.96 -8.94 -24.44
N PRO A 459 -2.34 -9.67 -25.39
CA PRO A 459 -3.06 -10.22 -26.54
C PRO A 459 -4.28 -11.04 -26.12
N ILE A 460 -5.37 -10.94 -26.88
CA ILE A 460 -6.67 -11.60 -26.57
C ILE A 460 -6.49 -13.10 -26.29
N THR A 461 -5.63 -13.79 -27.04
CA THR A 461 -5.34 -15.22 -26.85
C THR A 461 -4.72 -15.51 -25.48
N ARG A 462 -3.81 -14.66 -25.01
CA ARG A 462 -3.22 -14.76 -23.66
C ARG A 462 -4.24 -14.36 -22.59
N LYS A 463 -5.07 -13.35 -22.84
CA LYS A 463 -6.14 -12.97 -21.91
C LYS A 463 -7.14 -14.12 -21.71
N ALA A 464 -7.53 -14.80 -22.78
CA ALA A 464 -8.38 -16.00 -22.71
C ALA A 464 -7.69 -17.14 -21.93
N TRP A 465 -6.38 -17.33 -22.12
CA TRP A 465 -5.61 -18.29 -21.32
C TRP A 465 -5.62 -17.93 -19.83
N LEU A 466 -5.40 -16.66 -19.47
CA LEU A 466 -5.43 -16.21 -18.08
C LEU A 466 -6.81 -16.41 -17.45
N MET A 467 -7.88 -16.08 -18.17
CA MET A 467 -9.26 -16.34 -17.71
C MET A 467 -9.49 -17.83 -17.43
N GLY A 468 -8.97 -18.71 -18.29
CA GLY A 468 -8.99 -20.15 -18.05
C GLY A 468 -8.22 -20.55 -16.78
N ARG A 469 -7.10 -19.89 -16.47
CA ARG A 469 -6.34 -20.12 -15.22
C ARG A 469 -7.07 -19.62 -13.98
N LEU A 470 -7.78 -18.50 -14.06
CA LEU A 470 -8.63 -18.04 -12.96
C LEU A 470 -9.74 -19.05 -12.64
N GLN A 471 -10.37 -19.65 -13.66
CA GLN A 471 -11.35 -20.73 -13.47
C GLN A 471 -10.73 -21.98 -12.83
N GLU A 472 -9.50 -22.34 -13.22
CA GLU A 472 -8.77 -23.42 -12.55
C GLU A 472 -8.48 -23.10 -11.08
N MET A 473 -8.12 -21.85 -10.75
CA MET A 473 -7.90 -21.40 -9.38
C MET A 473 -9.18 -21.49 -8.53
N GLU A 474 -10.32 -21.06 -9.08
CA GLU A 474 -11.63 -21.15 -8.43
C GLU A 474 -12.01 -22.61 -8.14
N LYS A 475 -11.85 -23.49 -9.14
CA LYS A 475 -12.07 -24.93 -8.95
C LYS A 475 -11.17 -25.51 -7.85
N MET A 476 -9.90 -25.12 -7.80
CA MET A 476 -8.98 -25.59 -6.75
C MET A 476 -9.39 -25.09 -5.36
N LYS A 477 -9.97 -23.90 -5.26
CA LYS A 477 -10.50 -23.33 -4.02
C LYS A 477 -11.70 -24.13 -3.51
N ASP A 478 -12.61 -24.53 -4.39
CA ASP A 478 -13.76 -25.39 -4.06
C ASP A 478 -13.32 -26.78 -3.54
N GLU A 479 -12.18 -27.28 -4.01
CA GLU A 479 -11.59 -28.54 -3.54
C GLU A 479 -10.84 -28.39 -2.18
N GLY A 480 -10.78 -27.18 -1.63
CA GLY A 480 -10.08 -26.84 -0.38
C GLY A 480 -8.56 -26.68 -0.53
N GLY A 481 -8.09 -26.48 -1.76
CA GLY A 481 -6.74 -26.04 -2.08
C GLY A 481 -6.67 -24.53 -2.30
N CYS A 482 -5.60 -24.06 -2.94
CA CYS A 482 -5.43 -22.67 -3.33
C CYS A 482 -4.65 -22.61 -4.64
N GLY A 483 -4.88 -21.58 -5.45
CA GLY A 483 -4.04 -21.27 -6.61
C GLY A 483 -3.76 -19.79 -6.65
N PHE A 484 -2.68 -19.39 -7.31
CA PHE A 484 -2.41 -17.99 -7.60
C PHE A 484 -1.62 -17.85 -8.90
N LEU A 485 -1.82 -16.72 -9.57
CA LEU A 485 -1.01 -16.32 -10.71
C LEU A 485 0.18 -15.49 -10.23
N GLU A 486 1.38 -15.90 -10.58
CA GLU A 486 2.58 -15.07 -10.46
C GLU A 486 2.74 -14.26 -11.75
N TYR A 487 2.80 -12.94 -11.61
CA TYR A 487 3.35 -12.05 -12.63
C TYR A 487 4.81 -11.75 -12.29
N TYR A 488 5.70 -11.84 -13.28
CA TYR A 488 7.09 -11.43 -13.15
C TYR A 488 7.60 -10.87 -14.47
N GLU A 489 7.87 -9.57 -14.50
CA GLU A 489 8.19 -8.84 -15.73
C GLU A 489 9.42 -9.38 -16.49
N PRO A 490 10.54 -9.73 -15.81
CA PRO A 490 11.72 -10.22 -16.51
C PRO A 490 11.54 -11.56 -17.25
N ASP A 491 10.49 -12.33 -16.95
CA ASP A 491 10.27 -13.62 -17.59
C ASP A 491 9.68 -13.48 -19.01
N ARG A 492 10.19 -14.29 -19.96
CA ARG A 492 9.62 -14.41 -21.31
C ARG A 492 8.12 -14.75 -21.29
N HIS A 493 7.72 -15.57 -20.32
CA HIS A 493 6.33 -15.86 -20.00
C HIS A 493 6.01 -15.22 -18.66
N LYS A 494 5.59 -13.95 -18.72
CA LYS A 494 5.37 -13.10 -17.55
C LYS A 494 4.40 -13.67 -16.53
N TRP A 495 3.46 -14.53 -16.97
CA TRP A 495 2.43 -15.13 -16.13
C TRP A 495 2.65 -16.62 -15.92
N LYS A 496 2.58 -17.07 -14.67
CA LYS A 496 2.67 -18.49 -14.28
C LYS A 496 1.59 -18.83 -13.26
N LEU A 497 0.91 -19.96 -13.46
CA LEU A 497 -0.04 -20.48 -12.47
C LEU A 497 0.70 -21.37 -11.48
N HIS A 498 0.49 -21.09 -10.19
CA HIS A 498 0.95 -21.92 -9.08
C HIS A 498 -0.25 -22.54 -8.41
N ILE A 499 -0.23 -23.87 -8.24
CA ILE A 499 -1.30 -24.62 -7.57
C ILE A 499 -0.76 -25.16 -6.25
N ILE A 500 -1.44 -24.78 -5.19
CA ILE A 500 -1.29 -25.28 -3.83
C ILE A 500 -2.38 -26.34 -3.67
N LYS A 501 -2.04 -27.59 -4.00
CA LYS A 501 -2.97 -28.71 -3.79
C LYS A 501 -3.26 -28.85 -2.30
N LYS A 502 -4.48 -29.29 -1.99
CA LYS A 502 -4.83 -29.68 -0.62
C LYS A 502 -3.86 -30.78 -0.14
N PRO A 503 -3.34 -30.69 1.09
CA PRO A 503 -2.62 -31.79 1.71
C PRO A 503 -3.40 -33.10 1.63
N GLU A 504 -2.90 -34.07 0.87
CA GLU A 504 -3.32 -35.46 1.06
C GLU A 504 -2.81 -35.96 2.42
N LYS A 505 -3.55 -36.86 3.06
CA LYS A 505 -3.15 -37.47 4.34
C LYS A 505 -1.83 -38.23 4.15
N GLY A 506 -0.70 -37.60 4.51
CA GLY A 506 0.65 -38.19 4.50
C GLY A 506 1.76 -37.34 3.87
N VAL A 507 1.45 -36.39 2.99
CA VAL A 507 2.44 -35.49 2.36
C VAL A 507 3.03 -34.50 3.38
N LEU A 508 2.29 -34.18 4.44
CA LEU A 508 2.75 -33.32 5.54
C LEU A 508 3.99 -33.89 6.25
N GLY A 509 4.12 -35.22 6.34
CA GLY A 509 5.29 -35.85 6.95
C GLY A 509 6.59 -35.59 6.15
N GLU A 510 6.49 -35.52 4.82
CA GLU A 510 7.64 -35.22 3.95
C GLU A 510 8.06 -33.75 4.07
N ILE A 511 7.09 -32.83 4.08
CA ILE A 511 7.33 -31.39 4.28
C ILE A 511 8.02 -31.15 5.64
N MET A 512 7.51 -31.79 6.71
CA MET A 512 8.09 -31.69 8.06
C MET A 512 9.53 -32.24 8.13
N SER A 513 9.82 -33.32 7.40
CA SER A 513 11.17 -33.89 7.36
C SER A 513 12.21 -32.93 6.75
N TRP A 514 11.77 -32.01 5.89
CA TRP A 514 12.63 -31.01 5.28
C TRP A 514 12.95 -29.86 6.23
N PHE A 515 11.98 -29.37 7.01
CA PHE A 515 12.23 -28.35 8.03
C PHE A 515 13.13 -28.86 9.16
N ARG A 516 12.97 -30.12 9.60
CA ARG A 516 13.88 -30.76 10.57
C ARG A 516 15.32 -30.94 10.08
N LYS A 517 15.56 -30.87 8.77
CA LYS A 517 16.91 -30.96 8.18
C LYS A 517 17.60 -29.60 8.04
N LYS A 518 16.86 -28.49 8.22
CA LYS A 518 17.38 -27.12 8.10
C LYS A 518 17.67 -26.45 9.45
N SER A 519 17.07 -26.93 10.55
CA SER A 519 17.53 -26.65 11.92
C SER A 519 18.79 -27.44 12.23
#